data_AF-A0A925JT55-F1
#
_entry.id   AF-A0A925JT55-F1
#
_cell.length_a   1.000
_cell.length_b   1.000
_cell.length_c   1.000
_cell.angle_alpha   90.00
_cell.angle_beta   90.00
_cell.angle_gamma   90.00
#
_symmetry.space_group_name_H-M   'P 1'
#
loop_
_entity.id
_entity.type
_entity.pdbx_description
1 polymer ?
#
loop_
_entity_poly.entity_id
_entity_poly.type
_entity_poly.pdbx_seq_one_letter_code
_entity_poly.pdbx_strand_id
1 'polypeptide(L)'
;MTREEYGQAYQKGFNLTVRFLVSRGLAYDAAQETAQAAWVKGWERLGQLRDSSMVLTWMNSIALNIHRSYIRREPLLQTLPELATPPRINLAAIDVRRILKTCKTNDRMVLQRHYLEGFKVQEIAQEQGWTETAVRIRLLRARRTVGKRLGRKYPESAAAQKLAAANASAAAAVGVEPVIENAVAA
;
A
#
# COMPACT_ATOMS: atom_id res chain seq x y z
N MET A 1 -6.15 -3.06 -31.30
CA MET A 1 -7.05 -2.65 -30.20
C MET A 1 -7.88 -1.46 -30.66
N THR A 2 -9.20 -1.50 -30.49
CA THR A 2 -10.11 -0.39 -30.84
C THR A 2 -10.13 0.69 -29.75
N ARG A 3 -10.73 1.84 -30.07
CA ARG A 3 -10.91 2.96 -29.13
C ARG A 3 -11.72 2.56 -27.90
N GLU A 4 -12.79 1.80 -28.11
CA GLU A 4 -13.68 1.34 -27.04
C GLU A 4 -13.01 0.28 -26.16
N GLU A 5 -12.32 -0.69 -26.77
CA GLU A 5 -11.55 -1.70 -26.03
C GLU A 5 -10.53 -1.06 -25.09
N TYR A 6 -9.84 -0.02 -25.56
CA TYR A 6 -8.86 0.69 -24.75
C TYR A 6 -9.52 1.46 -23.61
N GLY A 7 -10.69 2.08 -23.83
CA GLY A 7 -11.46 2.71 -22.77
C GLY A 7 -11.85 1.72 -21.66
N GLN A 8 -12.25 0.51 -22.03
CA GLN A 8 -12.51 -0.56 -21.06
C GLN A 8 -11.25 -1.01 -20.32
N ALA A 9 -10.13 -1.14 -21.04
CA ALA A 9 -8.85 -1.47 -20.43
C ALA A 9 -8.38 -0.38 -19.45
N TYR A 10 -8.61 0.89 -19.77
CA TYR A 10 -8.33 2.02 -18.88
C TYR A 10 -9.12 1.92 -17.58
N GLN A 11 -10.45 1.75 -17.66
CA GLN A 11 -11.31 1.67 -16.48
C GLN A 11 -10.90 0.52 -15.53
N LYS A 12 -10.53 -0.64 -16.09
CA LYS A 12 -10.11 -1.81 -15.31
C LYS A 12 -8.65 -1.74 -14.85
N GLY A 13 -7.78 -1.17 -15.68
CA GLY A 13 -6.33 -1.24 -15.54
C GLY A 13 -5.68 -0.07 -14.83
N PHE A 14 -6.32 1.11 -14.80
CA PHE A 14 -5.74 2.33 -14.22
C PHE A 14 -5.30 2.12 -12.77
N ASN A 15 -6.20 1.65 -11.91
CA ASN A 15 -5.90 1.39 -10.50
C ASN A 15 -4.82 0.32 -10.31
N LEU A 16 -4.71 -0.66 -11.22
CA LEU A 16 -3.65 -1.67 -11.19
C LEU A 16 -2.30 -1.05 -11.54
N THR A 17 -2.24 -0.13 -12.51
CA THR A 17 -1.03 0.63 -12.82
C THR A 17 -0.61 1.53 -11.66
N VAL A 18 -1.55 2.21 -11.00
CA VAL A 18 -1.25 3.01 -9.79
C VAL A 18 -0.68 2.13 -8.68
N ARG A 19 -1.33 1.00 -8.36
CA ARG A 19 -0.83 0.05 -7.35
C ARG A 19 0.54 -0.51 -7.71
N PHE A 20 0.76 -0.82 -8.98
CA PHE A 20 2.07 -1.25 -9.48
C PHE A 20 3.13 -0.20 -9.21
N LEU A 21 2.89 1.08 -9.53
CA LEU A 21 3.84 2.17 -9.29
C LEU A 21 4.09 2.42 -7.79
N VAL A 22 3.05 2.39 -6.96
CA VAL A 22 3.21 2.47 -5.49
C VAL A 22 4.10 1.33 -4.98
N SER A 23 3.92 0.11 -5.50
CA SER A 23 4.80 -1.03 -5.16
C SER A 23 6.26 -0.84 -5.61
N ARG A 24 6.54 0.09 -6.53
CA ARG A 24 7.88 0.46 -7.00
C ARG A 24 8.49 1.64 -6.23
N GLY A 25 7.78 2.20 -5.25
CA GLY A 25 8.31 3.23 -4.34
C GLY A 25 7.80 4.65 -4.60
N LEU A 26 6.82 4.84 -5.49
CA LEU A 26 6.20 6.15 -5.66
C LEU A 26 5.19 6.42 -4.53
N ALA A 27 5.12 7.68 -4.09
CA ALA A 27 3.99 8.17 -3.32
C ALA A 27 2.69 8.03 -4.13
N TYR A 28 1.55 7.88 -3.45
CA TYR A 28 0.26 7.61 -4.10
C TYR A 28 -0.10 8.67 -5.15
N ASP A 29 0.04 9.95 -4.81
CA ASP A 29 -0.31 11.07 -5.71
C ASP A 29 0.58 11.06 -6.97
N ALA A 30 1.89 10.92 -6.78
CA ALA A 30 2.85 10.81 -7.90
C ALA A 30 2.61 9.56 -8.76
N ALA A 31 2.17 8.45 -8.16
CA ALA A 31 1.80 7.23 -8.87
C ALA A 31 0.53 7.44 -9.71
N GLN A 32 -0.46 8.18 -9.20
CA GLN A 32 -1.68 8.51 -9.92
C GLN A 32 -1.37 9.39 -11.13
N GLU A 33 -0.59 10.46 -10.96
CA GLU A 33 -0.16 11.33 -12.06
C GLU A 33 0.65 10.57 -13.12
N THR A 34 1.59 9.73 -12.68
CA THR A 34 2.42 8.93 -13.58
C THR A 34 1.58 7.91 -14.36
N ALA A 35 0.60 7.27 -13.70
CA ALA A 35 -0.32 6.37 -14.37
C ALA A 35 -1.17 7.13 -15.41
N GLN A 36 -1.70 8.30 -15.08
CA GLN A 36 -2.47 9.12 -16.01
C GLN A 36 -1.64 9.48 -17.24
N ALA A 37 -0.41 9.96 -17.04
CA ALA A 37 0.50 10.26 -18.13
C ALA A 37 0.84 9.02 -18.98
N ALA A 38 0.96 7.85 -18.36
CA ALA A 38 1.20 6.60 -19.07
C ALA A 38 0.02 6.20 -19.96
N TRP A 39 -1.21 6.27 -19.45
CA TRP A 39 -2.42 5.96 -20.20
C TRP A 39 -2.68 6.98 -21.33
N VAL A 40 -2.42 8.27 -21.11
CA VAL A 40 -2.49 9.27 -22.21
C VAL A 40 -1.46 8.94 -23.31
N LYS A 41 -0.20 8.68 -22.96
CA LYS A 41 0.83 8.28 -23.95
C LYS A 41 0.56 6.93 -24.60
N GLY A 42 -0.03 6.00 -23.87
CA GLY A 42 -0.40 4.68 -24.37
C GLY A 42 -1.48 4.80 -25.45
N TRP A 43 -2.41 5.72 -25.29
CA TRP A 43 -3.41 6.02 -26.32
C TRP A 43 -2.78 6.56 -27.61
N GLU A 44 -1.86 7.52 -27.50
CA GLU A 44 -1.14 8.08 -28.66
C GLU A 44 -0.34 7.02 -29.41
N ARG A 45 0.14 6.00 -28.69
CA ARG A 45 1.02 4.94 -29.22
C ARG A 45 0.30 3.61 -29.41
N LEU A 46 -1.02 3.62 -29.47
CA LEU A 46 -1.83 2.40 -29.52
C LEU A 46 -1.43 1.46 -30.68
N GLY A 47 -0.96 2.02 -31.80
CA GLY A 47 -0.45 1.25 -32.94
C GLY A 47 0.82 0.43 -32.68
N GLN A 48 1.53 0.67 -31.57
CA GLN A 48 2.71 -0.12 -31.17
C GLN A 48 2.35 -1.37 -30.38
N LEU A 49 1.09 -1.48 -29.90
CA LEU A 49 0.63 -2.62 -29.16
C LEU A 49 0.39 -3.80 -30.11
N ARG A 50 1.28 -4.79 -30.06
CA ARG A 50 1.21 -5.99 -30.90
C ARG A 50 0.07 -6.93 -30.50
N ASP A 51 -0.21 -7.02 -29.20
CA ASP A 51 -1.23 -7.89 -28.64
C ASP A 51 -2.07 -7.12 -27.62
N SER A 52 -3.38 -7.04 -27.87
CA SER A 52 -4.36 -6.41 -26.98
C SER A 52 -4.40 -7.05 -25.58
N SER A 53 -4.08 -8.35 -25.47
CA SER A 53 -4.08 -9.06 -24.18
C SER A 53 -3.01 -8.53 -23.21
N MET A 54 -1.93 -7.95 -23.76
CA MET A 54 -0.78 -7.46 -22.99
C MET A 54 -0.87 -5.99 -22.64
N VAL A 55 -2.03 -5.34 -22.85
CA VAL A 55 -2.14 -3.88 -22.71
C VAL A 55 -1.70 -3.39 -21.33
N LEU A 56 -2.01 -4.14 -20.25
CA LEU A 56 -1.62 -3.76 -18.89
C LEU A 56 -0.10 -3.86 -18.67
N THR A 57 0.52 -4.94 -19.16
CA THR A 57 1.98 -5.13 -19.08
C THR A 57 2.71 -4.06 -19.90
N TRP A 58 2.21 -3.78 -21.10
CA TRP A 58 2.72 -2.71 -21.95
C TRP A 58 2.55 -1.34 -21.27
N MET A 59 1.41 -1.07 -20.65
CA MET A 59 1.16 0.18 -19.91
C MET A 59 2.14 0.36 -18.75
N ASN A 60 2.36 -0.71 -17.97
CA ASN A 60 3.31 -0.70 -16.87
C ASN A 60 4.74 -0.41 -17.35
N SER A 61 5.11 -0.84 -18.56
CA SER A 61 6.41 -0.50 -19.16
C SER A 61 6.53 0.99 -19.49
N ILE A 62 5.46 1.61 -20.02
CA ILE A 62 5.41 3.05 -20.31
C ILE A 62 5.51 3.85 -19.00
N ALA A 63 4.69 3.48 -18.01
CA ALA A 63 4.67 4.12 -16.70
C ALA A 63 6.05 4.08 -16.02
N LEU A 64 6.71 2.92 -16.05
CA LEU A 64 8.05 2.76 -15.48
C LEU A 64 9.11 3.59 -16.21
N ASN A 65 9.00 3.72 -17.54
CA ASN A 65 9.90 4.57 -18.31
C ASN A 65 9.70 6.06 -17.99
N ILE A 66 8.45 6.49 -17.77
CA ILE A 66 8.15 7.86 -17.30
C ILE A 66 8.78 8.09 -15.93
N HIS A 67 8.55 7.19 -14.98
CA HIS A 67 9.13 7.30 -13.64
C HIS A 67 10.66 7.35 -13.65
N ARG A 68 11.31 6.47 -14.43
CA ARG A 68 12.77 6.47 -14.60
C ARG A 68 13.27 7.77 -15.24
N SER A 69 12.53 8.33 -16.18
CA SER A 69 12.86 9.61 -16.80
C SER A 69 12.79 10.75 -15.79
N TYR A 70 11.78 10.76 -14.92
CA TYR A 70 11.69 11.72 -13.81
C TYR A 70 12.89 11.61 -12.86
N ILE A 71 13.25 10.40 -12.41
CA ILE A 71 14.43 10.20 -11.55
C ILE A 71 15.71 10.67 -12.23
N ARG A 72 15.88 10.42 -13.53
CA ARG A 72 17.07 10.85 -14.28
C ARG A 72 17.13 12.36 -14.52
N ARG A 73 15.97 13.03 -14.59
CA ARG A 73 15.83 14.46 -14.84
C ARG A 73 15.82 15.28 -13.57
N GLU A 74 15.51 14.66 -12.44
CA GLU A 74 15.77 15.26 -11.14
C GLU A 74 17.29 15.50 -11.05
N PRO A 75 17.74 16.76 -10.93
CA PRO A 75 19.16 17.03 -10.86
C PRO A 75 19.71 16.25 -9.66
N LEU A 76 20.92 15.72 -9.82
CA LEU A 76 21.78 15.12 -8.78
C LEU A 76 22.11 16.10 -7.62
N LEU A 77 21.34 17.18 -7.49
CA LEU A 77 21.44 18.34 -6.61
C LEU A 77 20.21 18.48 -5.72
N GLN A 78 19.46 17.41 -5.44
CA GLN A 78 18.80 17.41 -4.14
C GLN A 78 19.93 17.41 -3.11
N THR A 79 20.13 18.55 -2.44
CA THR A 79 20.71 18.55 -1.11
C THR A 79 19.99 17.46 -0.34
N LEU A 80 20.70 16.36 -0.06
CA LEU A 80 20.22 15.34 0.87
C LEU A 80 19.66 16.13 2.05
N PRO A 81 18.35 16.02 2.37
CA PRO A 81 17.85 16.66 3.56
C PRO A 81 18.76 16.17 4.67
N GLU A 82 19.46 17.10 5.32
CA GLU A 82 20.23 16.74 6.49
C GLU A 82 19.23 16.03 7.39
N LEU A 83 19.46 14.73 7.61
CA LEU A 83 18.61 13.90 8.44
C LEU A 83 18.87 14.35 9.88
N ALA A 84 18.42 15.57 10.22
CA ALA A 84 18.40 16.12 11.56
C ALA A 84 17.37 15.38 12.44
N THR A 85 16.73 14.35 11.89
CA THR A 85 16.08 13.31 12.68
C THR A 85 17.04 12.13 12.83
N PRO A 86 17.51 11.82 14.06
CA PRO A 86 18.12 10.52 14.30
C PRO A 86 17.16 9.44 13.79
N PRO A 87 17.66 8.33 13.21
CA PRO A 87 16.80 7.29 12.67
C PRO A 87 15.78 6.91 13.74
N ARG A 88 14.52 7.31 13.53
CA ARG A 88 13.43 6.94 14.41
C ARG A 88 13.20 5.46 14.17
N ILE A 89 13.93 4.64 14.91
CA ILE A 89 13.75 3.20 14.93
C ILE A 89 12.30 2.98 15.36
N ASN A 90 11.44 2.62 14.41
CA ASN A 90 10.06 2.31 14.69
C ASN A 90 10.02 0.96 15.41
N LEU A 91 10.22 1.02 16.73
CA LEU A 91 10.23 -0.14 17.62
C LEU A 91 8.93 -0.93 17.51
N ALA A 92 7.81 -0.26 17.22
CA ALA A 92 6.52 -0.91 16.98
C ALA A 92 6.57 -1.77 15.69
N ALA A 93 7.14 -1.29 14.59
CA ALA A 93 7.29 -2.07 13.36
C ALA A 93 8.22 -3.29 13.55
N ILE A 94 9.31 -3.13 14.32
CA ILE A 94 10.23 -4.24 14.67
C ILE A 94 9.50 -5.28 15.52
N ASP A 95 8.71 -4.85 16.50
CA ASP A 95 7.95 -5.74 17.36
C ASP A 95 6.85 -6.48 16.61
N VAL A 96 6.14 -5.83 15.68
CA VAL A 96 5.17 -6.50 14.80
C VAL A 96 5.85 -7.61 14.02
N ARG A 97 7.01 -7.35 13.39
CA ARG A 97 7.75 -8.37 12.62
C ARG A 97 8.17 -9.56 13.49
N ARG A 98 8.60 -9.30 14.73
CA ARG A 98 8.97 -10.34 15.71
C ARG A 98 7.76 -11.13 16.19
N ILE A 99 6.61 -10.49 16.39
CA ILE A 99 5.37 -11.13 16.81
C ILE A 99 4.79 -11.99 15.68
N LEU A 100 4.80 -11.50 14.43
CA LEU A 100 4.36 -12.28 13.27
C LEU A 100 5.18 -13.56 13.10
N LYS A 101 6.50 -13.53 13.37
CA LYS A 101 7.35 -14.74 13.39
C LYS A 101 6.86 -15.84 14.34
N THR A 102 6.05 -15.51 15.33
CA THR A 102 5.53 -16.46 16.32
C THR A 102 4.18 -17.05 15.94
N CYS A 103 3.50 -16.46 14.94
CA CYS A 103 2.31 -17.05 14.34
C CYS A 103 2.69 -18.25 13.48
N LYS A 104 1.80 -19.25 13.41
CA LYS A 104 1.90 -20.37 12.45
C LYS A 104 1.95 -19.83 11.02
N THR A 105 2.64 -20.53 10.12
CA THR A 105 2.92 -20.08 8.75
C THR A 105 1.66 -19.63 8.00
N ASN A 106 0.59 -20.44 8.04
CA ASN A 106 -0.67 -20.12 7.36
C ASN A 106 -1.44 -18.96 8.03
N ASP A 107 -1.38 -18.85 9.35
CA ASP A 107 -2.03 -17.76 10.10
C ASP A 107 -1.34 -16.41 9.82
N ARG A 108 -0.01 -16.42 9.72
CA ARG A 108 0.80 -15.26 9.33
C ARG A 108 0.50 -14.83 7.91
N MET A 109 0.46 -15.79 6.98
CA MET A 109 0.19 -15.54 5.56
C MET A 109 -1.15 -14.82 5.39
N VAL A 110 -2.21 -15.35 5.98
CA VAL A 110 -3.55 -14.75 5.87
C VAL A 110 -3.59 -13.35 6.47
N LEU A 111 -2.91 -13.12 7.60
CA LEU A 111 -2.84 -11.80 8.24
C LEU A 111 -2.07 -10.80 7.38
N GLN A 112 -0.93 -11.20 6.79
CA GLN A 112 -0.16 -10.38 5.87
C GLN A 112 -0.98 -10.02 4.62
N ARG A 113 -1.58 -11.02 3.96
CA ARG A 113 -2.38 -10.81 2.75
C ARG A 113 -3.56 -9.88 3.00
N HIS A 114 -4.23 -10.05 4.13
CA HIS A 114 -5.40 -9.25 4.45
C HIS A 114 -5.06 -7.81 4.85
N TYR A 115 -4.09 -7.61 5.76
CA TYR A 115 -3.83 -6.30 6.35
C TYR A 115 -2.70 -5.51 5.68
N LEU A 116 -1.70 -6.17 5.09
CA LEU A 116 -0.58 -5.49 4.41
C LEU A 116 -0.81 -5.37 2.91
N GLU A 117 -1.39 -6.40 2.29
CA GLU A 117 -1.60 -6.45 0.84
C GLU A 117 -3.04 -6.07 0.43
N GLY A 118 -3.98 -6.05 1.38
CA GLY A 118 -5.35 -5.58 1.20
C GLY A 118 -6.30 -6.57 0.53
N PHE A 119 -5.96 -7.87 0.49
CA PHE A 119 -6.82 -8.89 -0.11
C PHE A 119 -8.10 -9.13 0.71
N LYS A 120 -9.22 -9.35 0.01
CA LYS A 120 -10.48 -9.78 0.61
C LYS A 120 -10.41 -11.25 1.02
N VAL A 121 -11.23 -11.64 1.99
CA VAL A 121 -11.32 -13.03 2.49
C VAL A 121 -11.60 -14.02 1.35
N GLN A 122 -12.42 -13.62 0.37
CA GLN A 122 -12.82 -14.45 -0.77
C GLN A 122 -11.64 -14.68 -1.73
N GLU A 123 -10.84 -13.64 -1.99
CA GLU A 123 -9.66 -13.71 -2.85
C GLU A 123 -8.59 -14.61 -2.24
N ILE A 124 -8.36 -14.49 -0.92
CA ILE A 124 -7.44 -15.36 -0.17
C ILE A 124 -7.92 -16.82 -0.19
N ALA A 125 -9.23 -17.03 -0.07
CA ALA A 125 -9.84 -18.36 -0.11
C ALA A 125 -9.64 -19.04 -1.48
N GLN A 126 -9.92 -18.31 -2.56
CA GLN A 126 -9.73 -18.78 -3.93
C GLN A 126 -8.26 -19.07 -4.24
N GLU A 127 -7.36 -18.14 -3.91
CA GLU A 127 -5.93 -18.28 -4.23
C GLU A 127 -5.26 -19.44 -3.46
N GLN A 128 -5.72 -19.73 -2.24
CA GLN A 128 -5.14 -20.77 -1.38
C GLN A 128 -5.91 -22.10 -1.43
N GLY A 129 -6.99 -22.20 -2.20
CA GLY A 129 -7.83 -23.41 -2.27
C GLY A 129 -8.52 -23.74 -0.94
N TRP A 130 -8.89 -22.72 -0.15
CA TRP A 130 -9.52 -22.86 1.16
C TRP A 130 -10.96 -22.36 1.14
N THR A 131 -11.76 -22.76 2.13
CA THR A 131 -13.08 -22.15 2.36
C THR A 131 -12.93 -20.78 3.00
N GLU A 132 -13.85 -19.84 2.71
CA GLU A 132 -13.85 -18.53 3.36
C GLU A 132 -13.91 -18.63 4.89
N THR A 133 -14.66 -19.59 5.42
CA THR A 133 -14.76 -19.89 6.85
C THR A 133 -13.39 -20.26 7.44
N ALA A 134 -12.60 -21.06 6.73
CA ALA A 134 -11.24 -21.40 7.16
C ALA A 134 -10.33 -20.15 7.19
N VAL A 135 -10.46 -19.25 6.21
CA VAL A 135 -9.71 -17.97 6.19
C VAL A 135 -10.12 -17.08 7.38
N ARG A 136 -11.43 -16.93 7.66
CA ARG A 136 -11.93 -16.16 8.81
C ARG A 136 -11.43 -16.72 10.15
N ILE A 137 -11.46 -18.04 10.33
CA ILE A 137 -10.96 -18.71 11.54
C ILE A 137 -9.45 -18.47 11.71
N ARG A 138 -8.67 -18.57 10.62
CA ARG A 138 -7.23 -18.29 10.63
C ARG A 138 -6.95 -16.82 11.01
N LEU A 139 -7.68 -15.86 10.43
CA LEU A 139 -7.59 -14.45 10.82
C LEU A 139 -7.89 -14.21 12.30
N LEU A 140 -8.93 -14.87 12.83
CA LEU A 140 -9.28 -14.75 14.24
C LEU A 140 -8.17 -15.30 15.15
N ARG A 141 -7.65 -16.50 14.84
CA ARG A 141 -6.54 -17.12 15.60
C ARG A 141 -5.26 -16.29 15.53
N ALA A 142 -4.93 -15.79 14.34
CA ALA A 142 -3.78 -14.93 14.11
C ALA A 142 -3.88 -13.65 14.95
N ARG A 143 -5.03 -12.94 14.90
CA ARG A 143 -5.29 -11.74 15.70
C ARG A 143 -5.18 -11.99 17.20
N ARG A 144 -5.75 -13.09 17.71
CA ARG A 144 -5.64 -13.44 19.14
C ARG A 144 -4.19 -13.69 19.56
N THR A 145 -3.42 -14.36 18.71
CA THR A 145 -2.00 -14.66 18.98
C THR A 145 -1.17 -13.38 19.02
N VAL A 146 -1.39 -12.48 18.06
CA VAL A 146 -0.74 -11.17 18.00
C VAL A 146 -1.17 -10.30 19.19
N GLY A 147 -2.47 -10.19 19.45
CA GLY A 147 -3.04 -9.39 20.54
C GLY A 147 -2.54 -9.79 21.93
N LYS A 148 -2.50 -11.09 22.25
CA LYS A 148 -1.94 -11.58 23.52
C LYS A 148 -0.48 -11.15 23.74
N ARG A 149 0.33 -11.15 22.66
CA ARG A 149 1.74 -10.76 22.75
C ARG A 149 1.94 -9.26 22.76
N LEU A 150 1.12 -8.51 22.05
CA LEU A 150 1.10 -7.05 22.13
C LEU A 150 0.67 -6.57 23.51
N GLY A 151 -0.42 -7.10 24.07
CA GLY A 151 -0.90 -6.74 25.42
C GLY A 151 0.11 -7.06 26.53
N ARG A 152 0.94 -8.11 26.36
CA ARG A 152 2.06 -8.40 27.28
C ARG A 152 3.21 -7.39 27.20
N LYS A 153 3.47 -6.83 26.01
CA LYS A 153 4.58 -5.88 25.78
C LYS A 153 4.17 -4.42 25.95
N TYR A 154 2.89 -4.13 25.75
CA TYR A 154 2.30 -2.80 25.77
C TYR A 154 0.99 -2.88 26.57
N PRO A 155 1.06 -2.85 27.92
CA PRO A 155 -0.15 -2.77 28.74
C PRO A 155 -0.92 -1.49 28.36
N GLU A 156 -2.25 -1.59 28.35
CA GLU A 156 -3.18 -0.68 27.66
C GLU A 156 -2.96 0.82 27.92
N SER A 157 -2.41 1.20 29.08
CA SER A 157 -2.11 2.60 29.42
C SER A 157 -0.96 3.22 28.61
N ALA A 158 0.07 2.45 28.26
CA ALA A 158 1.23 2.93 27.50
C ALA A 158 1.01 2.84 25.98
N ALA A 159 0.16 1.91 25.53
CA ALA A 159 -0.16 1.71 24.11
C ALA A 159 -1.02 2.85 23.56
N ALA A 160 -2.07 3.26 24.29
CA ALA A 160 -2.94 4.36 23.91
C ALA A 160 -2.19 5.69 23.86
N GLN A 161 -1.33 5.95 24.85
CA GLN A 161 -0.50 7.17 24.91
C GLN A 161 0.57 7.21 23.83
N LYS A 162 1.24 6.09 23.51
CA LYS A 162 2.25 6.04 22.44
C LYS A 162 1.64 6.06 21.04
N LEU A 163 0.47 5.46 20.84
CA LEU A 163 -0.25 5.53 19.56
C LEU A 163 -0.79 6.96 19.33
N ALA A 164 -1.32 7.60 20.37
CA ALA A 164 -1.71 9.00 20.34
C ALA A 164 -0.51 9.93 20.08
N ALA A 165 0.63 9.70 20.77
CA ALA A 165 1.85 10.47 20.55
C ALA A 165 2.47 10.24 19.15
N ALA A 166 2.41 9.02 18.62
CA ALA A 166 2.89 8.70 17.27
C ALA A 166 2.00 9.33 16.19
N ASN A 167 0.68 9.31 16.38
CA ASN A 167 -0.28 9.95 15.46
C ASN A 167 -0.22 11.48 15.55
N ALA A 168 -0.05 12.05 16.75
CA ALA A 168 0.15 13.48 16.94
C ALA A 168 1.48 13.97 16.32
N SER A 169 2.56 13.18 16.44
CA SER A 169 3.82 13.48 15.77
C SER A 169 3.75 13.31 14.25
N ALA A 170 2.87 12.45 13.73
CA ALA A 170 2.62 12.32 12.30
C ALA A 170 1.75 13.46 11.76
N ALA A 171 0.74 13.91 12.52
CA ALA A 171 -0.11 15.04 12.19
C ALA A 171 0.66 16.37 12.19
N ALA A 172 1.55 16.59 13.17
CA ALA A 172 2.39 17.78 13.24
C ALA A 172 3.40 17.88 12.08
N ALA A 173 3.78 16.77 11.44
CA ALA A 173 4.67 16.75 10.29
C ALA A 173 3.97 17.05 8.95
N VAL A 174 2.63 17.02 8.92
CA VAL A 174 1.83 17.16 7.69
C VAL A 174 1.11 18.51 7.60
N GLY A 175 1.16 19.36 8.64
CA GLY A 175 0.68 20.74 8.55
C GLY A 175 -0.81 20.88 8.22
N VAL A 176 -1.63 19.87 8.52
CA VAL A 176 -3.08 19.95 8.39
C VAL A 176 -3.65 20.21 9.78
N GLU A 177 -4.21 21.39 9.99
CA GLU A 177 -4.93 21.70 11.23
C GLU A 177 -6.08 20.69 11.42
N PRO A 178 -6.29 20.19 12.65
CA PRO A 178 -7.38 19.26 12.92
C PRO A 178 -8.72 20.00 12.82
N VAL A 179 -9.53 19.61 11.83
CA VAL A 179 -10.97 19.89 11.86
C VAL A 179 -11.54 19.13 13.05
N ILE A 180 -11.75 19.84 14.16
CA ILE A 180 -12.48 19.33 15.31
C ILE A 180 -13.97 19.39 14.95
N GLU A 181 -14.49 18.32 14.35
CA GLU A 181 -15.93 18.14 14.26
C GLU A 181 -16.41 17.56 15.60
N ASN A 182 -16.85 18.47 16.47
CA ASN A 182 -17.56 18.15 17.69
C ASN A 182 -18.86 17.39 17.35
N ALA A 183 -18.96 16.14 17.79
CA ALA A 183 -20.24 15.43 17.87
C ALA A 183 -20.30 14.61 19.17
N VAL A 184 -20.54 15.32 20.28
CA VAL A 184 -21.29 14.79 21.42
C VAL A 184 -22.41 15.80 21.68
N ALA A 185 -23.65 15.44 21.33
CA ALA A 185 -24.89 15.78 22.04
C ALA A 185 -26.12 15.40 21.20
N ALA A 186 -26.68 14.21 21.46
CA ALA A 186 -28.10 13.95 21.70
C ALA A 186 -28.27 12.48 22.08
#